data_AF-A0A022QQY9-F1
#
_entry.id   AF-A0A022QQY9-F1
#
_cell.length_a   1.000
_cell.length_b   1.000
_cell.length_c   1.000
_cell.angle_alpha   90.00
_cell.angle_beta   90.00
_cell.angle_gamma   90.00
#
_symmetry.space_group_name_H-M   'P 1'
#
loop_
_entity.id
_entity.type
_entity.pdbx_description
1 polymer ?
#
loop_
_entity_poly.entity_id
_entity_poly.type
_entity_poly.pdbx_seq_one_letter_code
_entity_poly.pdbx_strand_id
1 'polypeptide(L)'
;MSVGLKWSFAPGTNLLSSFGAKIERESKLKLNDFAKELRSFQSVDMSGRNFGDEGLFFLAESLAYNQTAEEVSFAANGITADGIKAFDGVLQSNIALRSLNLSGNSIGDEGVKCLCDILVNNSGIQKLQLSSSSFGDEGAKAIAEMLKKNSTLRIIELNNNLIDYSGFSGLAGAILENKTILSMHLNGNYGGPLGAAALGKGLEGNKSLRELYLQGNSIGDEGVRALMAGLATHKGKLTALDLANNSISAKGAFHVAEYVKKSKSLLWISLYMNDIGDEGAERMADALKQNRSVTNVDLGGNDIHAKGITEIAQVLKDNSVITALEIGYNPIGPDGAKALAEVLKFHGSVKDLMLGWCQIGPSGAEYIADMLKYNSTISSLDLRANGLRDEGAICLARSLKVVNEALTSLNLGFNEIRDEGAFSIAQALKANEDVRLSSLNLMNNFLTKLGQSAITDASDHVYEMNEKELNVVF
;
A
#
# COMPACT_ATOMS: atom_id res chain seq x y z
N MET A 1 12.87 -18.40 4.06
CA MET A 1 12.42 -17.76 5.32
C MET A 1 13.65 -17.16 5.98
N SER A 2 13.99 -15.91 5.65
CA SER A 2 15.06 -15.17 6.32
C SER A 2 14.48 -14.60 7.61
N VAL A 3 14.99 -15.07 8.75
CA VAL A 3 14.59 -14.61 10.07
C VAL A 3 15.28 -13.27 10.31
N GLY A 4 14.63 -12.17 9.90
CA GLY A 4 15.02 -10.81 10.28
C GLY A 4 14.52 -10.53 11.70
N LEU A 5 15.43 -10.13 12.60
CA LEU A 5 15.09 -9.88 14.01
C LEU A 5 14.51 -8.45 14.17
N LYS A 6 13.19 -8.32 14.34
CA LYS A 6 12.55 -7.07 14.76
C LYS A 6 12.76 -6.85 16.26
N TRP A 7 13.40 -5.73 16.64
CA TRP A 7 13.38 -5.24 18.03
C TRP A 7 12.46 -4.02 18.10
N SER A 8 11.45 -4.03 18.97
CA SER A 8 10.54 -2.89 19.19
C SER A 8 10.79 -2.22 20.54
N PHE A 9 10.92 -0.88 20.54
CA PHE A 9 10.52 -0.03 21.67
C PHE A 9 9.85 1.23 21.12
N ALA A 10 8.75 1.65 21.77
CA ALA A 10 7.91 2.77 21.36
C ALA A 10 8.62 4.13 21.50
N PRO A 11 8.28 5.14 20.67
CA PRO A 11 8.90 6.45 20.71
C PRO A 11 8.31 7.35 21.81
N GLY A 12 9.21 8.03 22.54
CA GLY A 12 8.90 9.28 23.26
C GLY A 12 8.99 9.22 24.77
N THR A 13 10.12 9.67 25.33
CA THR A 13 10.14 10.55 26.53
C THR A 13 11.42 11.37 26.52
N ASN A 14 11.26 12.69 26.54
CA ASN A 14 12.32 13.66 26.82
C ASN A 14 13.02 13.35 28.15
N LEU A 15 14.32 13.07 28.11
CA LEU A 15 15.21 13.23 29.27
C LEU A 15 16.57 13.75 28.77
N LEU A 16 16.72 15.07 28.81
CA LEU A 16 18.01 15.74 28.65
C LEU A 16 18.84 15.60 29.93
N SER A 17 20.15 15.43 29.70
CA SER A 17 21.29 15.78 30.55
C SER A 17 21.41 15.10 31.92
N SER A 18 22.06 13.93 31.98
CA SER A 18 23.07 13.59 33.03
C SER A 18 23.63 12.14 32.99
N PHE A 19 23.99 11.55 31.84
CA PHE A 19 24.67 10.22 31.85
C PHE A 19 25.66 10.03 30.68
N GLY A 20 26.63 10.95 30.55
CA GLY A 20 27.58 10.95 29.42
C GLY A 20 28.43 9.67 29.28
N ALA A 21 28.92 9.08 30.38
CA ALA A 21 29.89 7.97 30.28
C ALA A 21 29.27 6.56 30.14
N LYS A 22 28.05 6.35 30.65
CA LYS A 22 27.39 5.03 30.61
C LYS A 22 26.70 4.80 29.25
N ILE A 23 26.09 5.85 28.70
CA ILE A 23 25.49 5.85 27.38
C ILE A 23 26.56 5.61 26.31
N GLU A 24 27.74 6.23 26.43
CA GLU A 24 28.82 6.06 25.45
C GLU A 24 29.39 4.62 25.43
N ARG A 25 29.50 3.95 26.59
CA ARG A 25 29.96 2.56 26.68
C ARG A 25 28.92 1.56 26.15
N GLU A 26 27.65 1.76 26.47
CA GLU A 26 26.55 0.94 25.96
C GLU A 26 26.36 1.14 24.44
N SER A 27 26.48 2.37 23.95
CA SER A 27 26.47 2.67 22.51
C SER A 27 27.64 1.99 21.78
N LYS A 28 28.87 2.06 22.31
CA LYS A 28 30.03 1.36 21.73
C LYS A 28 29.88 -0.17 21.71
N LEU A 29 29.27 -0.77 22.74
CA LEU A 29 28.99 -2.21 22.75
C LEU A 29 27.95 -2.59 21.68
N LYS A 30 26.86 -1.82 21.57
CA LYS A 30 25.83 -2.04 20.53
C LYS A 30 26.39 -1.88 19.11
N LEU A 31 27.27 -0.91 18.89
CA LEU A 31 27.97 -0.71 17.63
C LEU A 31 28.89 -1.89 17.27
N ASN A 32 29.58 -2.48 18.26
CA ASN A 32 30.42 -3.67 18.05
C ASN A 32 29.62 -4.93 17.74
N ASP A 33 28.47 -5.12 18.39
CA ASP A 33 27.60 -6.26 18.08
C ASP A 33 26.96 -6.09 16.69
N PHE A 34 26.63 -4.86 16.28
CA PHE A 34 26.20 -4.56 14.92
C PHE A 34 27.29 -4.84 13.87
N ALA A 35 28.56 -4.50 14.12
CA ALA A 35 29.64 -4.80 13.18
C ALA A 35 29.77 -6.31 12.91
N LYS A 36 29.38 -7.15 13.88
CA LYS A 36 29.25 -8.60 13.70
C LYS A 36 27.99 -8.97 12.92
N GLU A 37 26.84 -8.38 13.24
CA GLU A 37 25.56 -8.64 12.56
C GLU A 37 25.60 -8.27 11.09
N LEU A 38 26.16 -7.10 10.75
CA LEU A 38 26.40 -6.67 9.37
C LEU A 38 27.06 -7.79 8.56
N ARG A 39 28.11 -8.40 9.12
CA ARG A 39 28.89 -9.44 8.46
C ARG A 39 28.21 -10.81 8.43
N SER A 40 27.10 -10.96 9.15
CA SER A 40 26.42 -12.24 9.37
C SER A 40 25.10 -12.35 8.59
N PHE A 41 24.46 -11.23 8.27
CA PHE A 41 23.14 -11.22 7.64
C PHE A 41 23.13 -10.49 6.29
N GLN A 42 22.28 -10.98 5.38
CA GLN A 42 22.05 -10.34 4.07
C GLN A 42 21.17 -9.10 4.16
N SER A 43 20.25 -9.04 5.11
CA SER A 43 19.35 -7.91 5.33
C SER A 43 19.45 -7.47 6.79
N VAL A 44 19.72 -6.18 7.00
CA VAL A 44 20.01 -5.59 8.31
C VAL A 44 19.12 -4.38 8.53
N ASP A 45 18.24 -4.45 9.54
CA ASP A 45 17.35 -3.34 9.91
C ASP A 45 17.75 -2.71 11.24
N MET A 46 18.22 -1.46 11.15
CA MET A 46 18.61 -0.62 12.28
C MET A 46 17.71 0.62 12.39
N SER A 47 16.45 0.51 11.99
CA SER A 47 15.53 1.62 12.11
C SER A 47 15.24 1.99 13.58
N GLY A 48 15.07 3.29 13.86
CA GLY A 48 14.56 3.76 15.16
C GLY A 48 15.51 3.60 16.34
N ARG A 49 16.84 3.55 16.13
CA ARG A 49 17.85 3.33 17.17
C ARG A 49 18.49 4.60 17.72
N ASN A 50 18.25 5.75 17.09
CA ASN A 50 18.65 7.08 17.56
C ASN A 50 20.17 7.22 17.80
N PHE A 51 21.00 6.73 16.88
CA PHE A 51 22.46 6.81 17.00
C PHE A 51 23.10 8.07 16.37
N GLY A 52 22.32 8.87 15.62
CA GLY A 52 22.77 10.13 15.04
C GLY A 52 23.91 10.02 14.03
N ASP A 53 24.54 11.14 13.71
CA ASP A 53 25.62 11.20 12.71
C ASP A 53 26.86 10.42 13.15
N GLU A 54 27.30 10.57 14.41
CA GLU A 54 28.48 9.88 14.95
C GLU A 54 28.34 8.35 14.88
N GLY A 55 27.14 7.84 15.21
CA GLY A 55 26.84 6.44 15.04
C GLY A 55 26.93 6.02 13.58
N LEU A 56 26.35 6.82 12.66
CA LEU A 56 26.42 6.52 11.23
C LEU A 56 27.86 6.44 10.71
N PHE A 57 28.76 7.34 11.14
CA PHE A 57 30.18 7.28 10.75
C PHE A 57 30.81 5.92 11.06
N PHE A 58 30.60 5.42 12.28
CA PHE A 58 31.13 4.11 12.68
C PHE A 58 30.48 2.97 11.87
N LEU A 59 29.15 3.04 11.67
CA LEU A 59 28.38 1.99 10.99
C LEU A 59 28.70 1.94 9.49
N ALA A 60 28.87 3.09 8.85
CA ALA A 60 29.22 3.19 7.44
C ALA A 60 30.62 2.64 7.17
N GLU A 61 31.61 2.93 8.02
CA GLU A 61 32.94 2.33 7.88
C GLU A 61 32.89 0.79 7.89
N SER A 62 32.02 0.23 8.73
CA SER A 62 31.81 -1.23 8.78
C SER A 62 31.23 -1.79 7.47
N LEU A 63 30.49 -0.99 6.70
CA LEU A 63 29.99 -1.38 5.37
C LEU A 63 31.12 -1.48 4.34
N ALA A 64 32.20 -0.71 4.44
CA ALA A 64 33.29 -0.76 3.46
C ALA A 64 33.93 -2.16 3.39
N TYR A 65 33.97 -2.87 4.52
CA TYR A 65 34.50 -4.23 4.63
C TYR A 65 33.42 -5.31 4.58
N ASN A 66 32.17 -4.91 4.44
CA ASN A 66 31.05 -5.84 4.43
C ASN A 66 30.84 -6.43 3.03
N GLN A 67 30.80 -7.76 2.95
CA GLN A 67 30.61 -8.50 1.69
C GLN A 67 29.32 -9.32 1.65
N THR A 68 28.47 -9.22 2.67
CA THR A 68 27.31 -10.10 2.87
C THR A 68 25.98 -9.36 2.85
N ALA A 69 25.93 -8.15 3.41
CA ALA A 69 24.71 -7.36 3.52
C ALA A 69 24.36 -6.76 2.15
N GLU A 70 23.25 -7.22 1.60
CA GLU A 70 22.64 -6.71 0.37
C GLU A 70 21.62 -5.61 0.68
N GLU A 71 21.06 -5.58 1.88
CA GLU A 71 20.07 -4.59 2.29
C GLU A 71 20.38 -4.04 3.68
N VAL A 72 20.41 -2.71 3.78
CA VAL A 72 20.63 -2.03 5.06
C VAL A 72 19.62 -0.90 5.25
N SER A 73 18.97 -0.89 6.41
CA SER A 73 18.08 0.18 6.85
C SER A 73 18.67 0.94 8.03
N PHE A 74 18.91 2.23 7.81
CA PHE A 74 19.28 3.22 8.83
C PHE A 74 18.15 4.24 9.06
N ALA A 75 16.90 3.85 8.80
CA ALA A 75 15.76 4.76 8.90
C ALA A 75 15.53 5.31 10.33
N ALA A 76 15.03 6.53 10.46
CA ALA A 76 14.63 7.12 11.75
C ALA A 76 15.72 7.06 12.85
N ASN A 77 16.95 7.46 12.53
CA ASN A 77 18.08 7.46 13.47
C ASN A 77 18.62 8.85 13.81
N GLY A 78 17.95 9.92 13.36
CA GLY A 78 18.41 11.29 13.58
C GLY A 78 19.66 11.64 12.77
N ILE A 79 19.83 11.02 11.60
CA ILE A 79 20.93 11.33 10.67
C ILE A 79 20.63 12.66 9.97
N THR A 80 21.62 13.54 9.90
CA THR A 80 21.57 14.83 9.23
C THR A 80 22.44 14.83 7.97
N ALA A 81 22.51 15.97 7.28
CA ALA A 81 23.42 16.16 6.15
C ALA A 81 24.90 15.83 6.50
N ASP A 82 25.33 16.07 7.74
CA ASP A 82 26.71 15.81 8.15
C ASP A 82 27.01 14.31 8.25
N GLY A 83 26.06 13.51 8.74
CA GLY A 83 26.20 12.05 8.82
C GLY A 83 26.31 11.39 7.45
N ILE A 84 25.68 11.93 6.40
CA ILE A 84 25.75 11.37 5.04
C ILE A 84 27.17 11.30 4.50
N LYS A 85 28.06 12.21 4.92
CA LYS A 85 29.48 12.21 4.54
C LYS A 85 30.19 10.91 4.92
N ALA A 86 29.66 10.17 5.90
CA ALA A 86 30.16 8.85 6.28
C ALA A 86 30.15 7.83 5.13
N PHE A 87 29.30 8.02 4.13
CA PHE A 87 29.20 7.10 2.99
C PHE A 87 30.24 7.36 1.90
N ASP A 88 30.96 8.48 1.97
CA ASP A 88 31.97 8.82 0.97
C ASP A 88 33.15 7.82 1.01
N GLY A 89 33.54 7.32 -0.16
CA GLY A 89 34.47 6.20 -0.32
C GLY A 89 33.93 4.82 0.09
N VAL A 90 33.04 4.75 1.09
CA VAL A 90 32.44 3.51 1.59
C VAL A 90 31.55 2.87 0.53
N LEU A 91 30.59 3.63 -0.02
CA LEU A 91 29.62 3.05 -0.96
C LEU A 91 30.24 2.75 -2.32
N GLN A 92 31.35 3.39 -2.70
CA GLN A 92 32.06 3.09 -3.94
C GLN A 92 32.89 1.80 -3.84
N SER A 93 33.37 1.45 -2.64
CA SER A 93 34.11 0.21 -2.38
C SER A 93 33.20 -0.97 -2.06
N ASN A 94 32.00 -0.72 -1.51
CA ASN A 94 31.03 -1.77 -1.23
C ASN A 94 30.38 -2.30 -2.52
N ILE A 95 30.62 -3.59 -2.79
CA ILE A 95 30.08 -4.30 -3.96
C ILE A 95 28.88 -5.20 -3.64
N ALA A 96 28.54 -5.38 -2.36
CA ALA A 96 27.48 -6.27 -1.90
C ALA A 96 26.12 -5.55 -1.81
N LEU A 97 26.11 -4.32 -1.31
CA LEU A 97 24.90 -3.57 -1.00
C LEU A 97 24.09 -3.27 -2.28
N ARG A 98 22.80 -3.58 -2.21
CA ARG A 98 21.79 -3.38 -3.26
C ARG A 98 20.68 -2.44 -2.82
N SER A 99 20.34 -2.41 -1.53
CA SER A 99 19.29 -1.56 -0.98
C SER A 99 19.81 -0.73 0.18
N LEU A 100 19.61 0.59 0.10
CA LEU A 100 19.94 1.53 1.17
C LEU A 100 18.70 2.32 1.56
N ASN A 101 18.28 2.17 2.82
CA ASN A 101 17.16 2.92 3.39
C ASN A 101 17.63 3.94 4.42
N LEU A 102 17.39 5.21 4.12
CA LEU A 102 17.71 6.37 4.95
C LEU A 102 16.45 7.17 5.33
N SER A 103 15.27 6.59 5.15
CA SER A 103 13.98 7.26 5.38
C SER A 103 13.79 7.74 6.83
N GLY A 104 13.04 8.81 7.06
CA GLY A 104 12.75 9.33 8.40
C GLY A 104 13.95 10.01 9.08
N ASN A 105 14.98 10.37 8.32
CA ASN A 105 16.14 11.14 8.79
C ASN A 105 16.13 12.53 8.15
N SER A 106 16.28 13.59 8.92
CA SER A 106 16.26 14.99 8.45
C SER A 106 17.55 15.37 7.72
N ILE A 107 17.78 14.72 6.58
CA ILE A 107 18.98 14.85 5.75
C ILE A 107 18.99 16.20 5.01
N GLY A 108 17.82 16.68 4.58
CA GLY A 108 17.67 17.95 3.86
C GLY A 108 18.32 17.96 2.47
N ASP A 109 18.18 19.07 1.75
CA ASP A 109 18.68 19.21 0.37
C ASP A 109 20.20 19.00 0.26
N GLU A 110 20.97 19.58 1.18
CA GLU A 110 22.44 19.47 1.19
C GLU A 110 22.91 18.03 1.41
N GLY A 111 22.27 17.29 2.31
CA GLY A 111 22.59 15.90 2.55
C GLY A 111 22.20 15.01 1.37
N VAL A 112 21.05 15.26 0.74
CA VAL A 112 20.63 14.55 -0.48
C VAL A 112 21.60 14.82 -1.62
N LYS A 113 22.06 16.05 -1.79
CA LYS A 113 23.07 16.42 -2.78
C LYS A 113 24.39 15.69 -2.54
N CYS A 114 24.88 15.68 -1.29
CA CYS A 114 26.07 14.92 -0.90
C CYS A 114 25.92 13.43 -1.23
N LEU A 115 24.76 12.83 -0.90
CA LEU A 115 24.48 11.43 -1.23
C LEU A 115 24.45 11.19 -2.75
N CYS A 116 23.88 12.11 -3.52
CA CYS A 116 23.83 12.02 -4.98
C CYS A 116 25.23 12.04 -5.60
N ASP A 117 26.14 12.88 -5.10
CA ASP A 117 27.53 12.94 -5.53
C ASP A 117 28.28 11.62 -5.21
N ILE A 118 27.95 10.98 -4.08
CA ILE A 118 28.49 9.66 -3.72
C ILE A 118 27.95 8.57 -4.66
N LEU A 119 26.64 8.58 -4.93
CA LEU A 119 25.94 7.52 -5.68
C LEU A 119 26.08 7.61 -7.20
N VAL A 120 26.50 8.75 -7.76
CA VAL A 120 26.61 8.93 -9.21
C VAL A 120 27.51 7.88 -9.88
N ASN A 121 28.56 7.44 -9.18
CA ASN A 121 29.50 6.41 -9.63
C ASN A 121 29.31 5.06 -8.93
N ASN A 122 28.33 4.94 -8.03
CA ASN A 122 28.02 3.67 -7.40
C ASN A 122 27.39 2.72 -8.42
N SER A 123 27.84 1.47 -8.42
CA SER A 123 27.38 0.43 -9.35
C SER A 123 26.67 -0.74 -8.66
N GLY A 124 26.52 -0.67 -7.33
CA GLY A 124 25.92 -1.74 -6.53
C GLY A 124 24.45 -1.49 -6.22
N ILE A 125 24.11 -0.28 -5.79
CA ILE A 125 22.79 0.06 -5.24
C ILE A 125 21.76 0.10 -6.37
N GLN A 126 20.67 -0.63 -6.15
CA GLN A 126 19.51 -0.78 -7.02
C GLN A 126 18.25 -0.16 -6.41
N LYS A 127 18.17 -0.06 -5.08
CA LYS A 127 17.06 0.54 -4.35
C LYS A 127 17.56 1.61 -3.39
N LEU A 128 17.01 2.82 -3.52
CA LEU A 128 17.30 3.95 -2.64
C LEU A 128 16.00 4.45 -2.00
N GLN A 129 15.96 4.52 -0.67
CA GLN A 129 14.80 5.03 0.07
C GLN A 129 15.18 6.26 0.88
N LEU A 130 14.52 7.38 0.58
CA LEU A 130 14.68 8.71 1.17
C LEU A 130 13.31 9.29 1.54
N SER A 131 12.38 8.45 1.98
CA SER A 131 11.05 8.93 2.36
C SER A 131 11.11 9.69 3.68
N SER A 132 10.35 10.78 3.84
CA SER A 132 10.37 11.60 5.07
C SER A 132 11.78 12.07 5.45
N SER A 133 12.52 12.59 4.48
CA SER A 133 13.91 13.05 4.64
C SER A 133 14.08 14.58 4.63
N SER A 134 12.97 15.32 4.66
CA SER A 134 12.90 16.77 4.81
C SER A 134 13.66 17.58 3.73
N PHE A 135 13.76 17.05 2.51
CA PHE A 135 14.33 17.76 1.37
C PHE A 135 13.22 18.27 0.42
N GLY A 136 13.52 19.29 -0.37
CA GLY A 136 12.60 19.90 -1.33
C GLY A 136 13.13 19.84 -2.75
N ASP A 137 12.84 20.90 -3.53
CA ASP A 137 13.14 20.94 -4.95
C ASP A 137 14.62 20.81 -5.29
N GLU A 138 15.52 21.37 -4.48
CA GLU A 138 16.96 21.33 -4.76
C GLU A 138 17.52 19.91 -4.56
N GLY A 139 17.11 19.21 -3.51
CA GLY A 139 17.43 17.79 -3.33
C GLY A 139 16.86 16.91 -4.45
N ALA A 140 15.61 17.17 -4.86
CA ALA A 140 15.00 16.45 -5.99
C ALA A 140 15.71 16.69 -7.34
N LYS A 141 16.20 17.91 -7.58
CA LYS A 141 17.04 18.23 -8.74
C LYS A 141 18.40 17.53 -8.68
N ALA A 142 19.03 17.45 -7.51
CA ALA A 142 20.27 16.69 -7.35
C ALA A 142 20.07 15.20 -7.65
N ILE A 143 18.96 14.62 -7.16
CA ILE A 143 18.56 13.25 -7.51
C ILE A 143 18.37 13.11 -9.03
N ALA A 144 17.68 14.06 -9.66
CA ALA A 144 17.46 14.03 -11.10
C ALA A 144 18.77 14.01 -11.90
N GLU A 145 19.73 14.86 -11.55
CA GLU A 145 21.06 14.90 -12.20
C GLU A 145 21.86 13.61 -11.98
N MET A 146 21.76 13.01 -10.79
CA MET A 146 22.36 11.71 -10.51
C MET A 146 21.69 10.60 -11.34
N LEU A 147 20.36 10.56 -11.43
CA LEU A 147 19.62 9.56 -12.20
C LEU A 147 19.90 9.60 -13.71
N LYS A 148 20.25 10.76 -14.28
CA LYS A 148 20.68 10.85 -15.69
C LYS A 148 21.99 10.09 -15.96
N LYS A 149 22.84 9.93 -14.94
CA LYS A 149 24.16 9.28 -15.05
C LYS A 149 24.16 7.86 -14.49
N ASN A 150 23.42 7.64 -13.41
CA ASN A 150 23.34 6.34 -12.76
C ASN A 150 22.53 5.35 -13.60
N SER A 151 23.07 4.14 -13.77
CA SER A 151 22.46 3.07 -14.56
C SER A 151 22.18 1.81 -13.74
N THR A 152 22.27 1.89 -12.42
CA THR A 152 22.12 0.74 -11.50
C THR A 152 20.85 0.82 -10.67
N LEU A 153 20.42 2.02 -10.29
CA LEU A 153 19.16 2.23 -9.62
C LEU A 153 17.99 1.74 -10.48
N ARG A 154 17.05 1.08 -9.80
CA ARG A 154 15.82 0.50 -10.33
C ARG A 154 14.61 1.04 -9.56
N ILE A 155 14.76 1.26 -8.25
CA ILE A 155 13.68 1.71 -7.37
C ILE A 155 14.14 2.95 -6.62
N ILE A 156 13.31 3.99 -6.63
CA ILE A 156 13.53 5.19 -5.84
C ILE A 156 12.27 5.58 -5.06
N GLU A 157 12.39 5.72 -3.74
CA GLU A 157 11.30 6.09 -2.85
C GLU A 157 11.55 7.45 -2.21
N LEU A 158 10.77 8.46 -2.62
CA LEU A 158 10.90 9.87 -2.22
C LEU A 158 9.63 10.38 -1.52
N ASN A 159 8.89 9.49 -0.86
CA ASN A 159 7.58 9.82 -0.29
C ASN A 159 7.68 10.82 0.86
N ASN A 160 6.64 11.62 1.08
CA ASN A 160 6.49 12.50 2.25
C ASN A 160 7.67 13.47 2.42
N ASN A 161 8.07 14.12 1.33
CA ASN A 161 9.08 15.18 1.32
C ASN A 161 8.45 16.52 0.90
N LEU A 162 9.26 17.56 0.73
CA LEU A 162 8.81 18.91 0.40
C LEU A 162 9.01 19.23 -1.09
N ILE A 163 8.83 18.24 -1.96
CA ILE A 163 9.09 18.37 -3.40
C ILE A 163 7.88 19.03 -4.06
N ASP A 164 8.06 20.24 -4.60
CA ASP A 164 7.05 20.99 -5.34
C ASP A 164 7.27 20.78 -6.85
N TYR A 165 6.61 21.60 -7.68
CA TYR A 165 6.63 21.49 -9.13
C TYR A 165 8.05 21.55 -9.72
N SER A 166 8.99 22.31 -9.11
CA SER A 166 10.35 22.47 -9.67
C SER A 166 11.13 21.16 -9.55
N GLY A 167 11.02 20.49 -8.40
CA GLY A 167 11.61 19.18 -8.18
C GLY A 167 10.96 18.10 -9.05
N PHE A 168 9.64 18.10 -9.17
CA PHE A 168 8.92 17.21 -10.11
C PHE A 168 9.38 17.40 -11.56
N SER A 169 9.60 18.66 -11.98
CA SER A 169 10.12 18.98 -13.32
C SER A 169 11.54 18.43 -13.52
N GLY A 170 12.41 18.57 -12.51
CA GLY A 170 13.74 17.97 -12.53
C GLY A 170 13.68 16.45 -12.70
N LEU A 171 12.89 15.78 -11.86
CA LEU A 171 12.69 14.33 -11.91
C LEU A 171 12.10 13.88 -13.25
N ALA A 172 11.15 14.62 -13.82
CA ALA A 172 10.60 14.34 -15.14
C ALA A 172 11.68 14.38 -16.24
N GLY A 173 12.57 15.37 -16.19
CA GLY A 173 13.72 15.45 -17.09
C GLY A 173 14.63 14.23 -16.96
N ALA A 174 14.85 13.73 -15.74
CA ALA A 174 15.63 12.52 -15.53
C ALA A 174 14.93 11.26 -16.08
N ILE A 175 13.62 11.11 -15.90
CA ILE A 175 12.85 9.95 -16.41
C ILE A 175 12.90 9.88 -17.94
N LEU A 176 12.94 11.02 -18.62
CA LEU A 176 13.02 11.06 -20.08
C LEU A 176 14.30 10.41 -20.61
N GLU A 177 15.42 10.62 -19.90
CA GLU A 177 16.75 10.14 -20.30
C GLU A 177 17.09 8.77 -19.69
N ASN A 178 16.68 8.55 -18.44
CA ASN A 178 16.98 7.35 -17.68
C ASN A 178 16.17 6.15 -18.20
N LYS A 179 16.85 5.01 -18.32
CA LYS A 179 16.29 3.76 -18.87
C LYS A 179 16.33 2.61 -17.87
N THR A 180 16.59 2.89 -16.61
CA THR A 180 16.84 1.88 -15.58
C THR A 180 15.84 1.91 -14.44
N ILE A 181 15.33 3.09 -14.07
CA ILE A 181 14.28 3.20 -13.06
C ILE A 181 13.02 2.48 -13.55
N LEU A 182 12.59 1.52 -12.74
CA LEU A 182 11.41 0.68 -12.92
C LEU A 182 10.27 1.14 -12.00
N SER A 183 10.58 1.62 -10.79
CA SER A 183 9.58 2.03 -9.81
C SER A 183 9.97 3.35 -9.17
N MET A 184 9.03 4.31 -9.18
CA MET A 184 9.21 5.63 -8.60
C MET A 184 8.05 5.95 -7.68
N HIS A 185 8.38 6.24 -6.42
CA HIS A 185 7.40 6.62 -5.41
C HIS A 185 7.59 8.09 -5.01
N LEU A 186 6.52 8.86 -5.19
CA LEU A 186 6.46 10.31 -4.94
C LEU A 186 5.24 10.66 -4.07
N ASN A 187 4.71 9.72 -3.30
CA ASN A 187 3.51 9.93 -2.48
C ASN A 187 3.72 11.05 -1.46
N GLY A 188 2.71 11.85 -1.17
CA GLY A 188 2.76 12.89 -0.12
C GLY A 188 3.77 13.99 -0.40
N ASN A 189 3.86 14.46 -1.65
CA ASN A 189 4.64 15.64 -2.04
C ASN A 189 3.68 16.74 -2.57
N TYR A 190 4.23 17.80 -3.15
CA TYR A 190 3.49 19.00 -3.52
C TYR A 190 3.57 19.29 -5.02
N GLY A 191 3.73 18.26 -5.87
CA GLY A 191 3.93 18.46 -7.31
C GLY A 191 2.79 19.20 -8.01
N GLY A 192 1.55 19.03 -7.54
CA GLY A 192 0.37 19.69 -8.08
C GLY A 192 0.11 19.38 -9.56
N PRO A 193 -0.77 20.16 -10.22
CA PRO A 193 -1.08 19.95 -11.63
C PRO A 193 0.14 20.13 -12.56
N LEU A 194 1.02 21.08 -12.24
CA LEU A 194 2.21 21.38 -13.05
C LEU A 194 3.28 20.30 -12.95
N GLY A 195 3.53 19.78 -11.75
CA GLY A 195 4.46 18.65 -11.54
C GLY A 195 3.97 17.38 -12.22
N ALA A 196 2.67 17.07 -12.13
CA ALA A 196 2.09 15.94 -12.86
C ALA A 196 2.18 16.11 -14.39
N ALA A 197 1.95 17.32 -14.90
CA ALA A 197 2.12 17.62 -16.32
C ALA A 197 3.59 17.48 -16.77
N ALA A 198 4.55 17.89 -15.93
CA ALA A 198 5.96 17.69 -16.20
C ALA A 198 6.31 16.20 -16.25
N LEU A 199 5.87 15.41 -15.26
CA LEU A 199 6.03 13.94 -15.28
C LEU A 199 5.40 13.31 -16.52
N GLY A 200 4.20 13.76 -16.93
CA GLY A 200 3.57 13.35 -18.18
C GLY A 200 4.52 13.50 -19.37
N LYS A 201 5.14 14.69 -19.53
CA LYS A 201 6.16 14.93 -20.57
C LYS A 201 7.38 14.04 -20.42
N GLY A 202 7.88 13.84 -19.20
CA GLY A 202 9.03 12.97 -18.94
C GLY A 202 8.78 11.50 -19.28
N LEU A 203 7.53 11.05 -19.21
CA LEU A 203 7.11 9.69 -19.52
C LEU A 203 6.91 9.44 -21.02
N GLU A 204 6.82 10.49 -21.83
CA GLU A 204 6.66 10.38 -23.28
C GLU A 204 7.83 9.58 -23.88
N GLY A 205 7.53 8.39 -24.39
CA GLY A 205 8.54 7.51 -24.96
C GLY A 205 9.49 6.83 -23.96
N ASN A 206 9.37 7.07 -22.65
CA ASN A 206 10.10 6.32 -21.63
C ASN A 206 9.77 4.81 -21.76
N LYS A 207 10.79 3.96 -21.56
CA LYS A 207 10.71 2.51 -21.80
C LYS A 207 10.97 1.66 -20.56
N SER A 208 11.32 2.28 -19.43
CA SER A 208 11.79 1.58 -18.24
C SER A 208 10.81 1.60 -17.09
N LEU A 209 10.07 2.70 -16.89
CA LEU A 209 9.17 2.79 -15.75
C LEU A 209 8.06 1.73 -15.88
N ARG A 210 7.76 1.06 -14.77
CA ARG A 210 6.73 0.02 -14.61
C ARG A 210 5.73 0.42 -13.55
N GLU A 211 6.16 1.15 -12.53
CA GLU A 211 5.32 1.52 -11.41
C GLU A 211 5.52 3.00 -11.09
N LEU A 212 4.40 3.69 -10.88
CA LEU A 212 4.39 5.11 -10.56
C LEU A 212 3.40 5.36 -9.43
N TYR A 213 3.92 5.82 -8.29
CA TYR A 213 3.13 6.12 -7.12
C TYR A 213 3.10 7.63 -6.86
N LEU A 214 1.89 8.21 -6.92
CA LEU A 214 1.66 9.66 -6.85
C LEU A 214 0.58 10.05 -5.84
N GLN A 215 0.28 9.20 -4.86
CA GLN A 215 -0.76 9.48 -3.87
C GLN A 215 -0.52 10.82 -3.16
N GLY A 216 -1.55 11.64 -2.93
CA GLY A 216 -1.40 12.80 -2.04
C GLY A 216 -0.54 13.92 -2.61
N ASN A 217 -0.67 14.25 -3.90
CA ASN A 217 0.12 15.28 -4.59
C ASN A 217 -0.69 16.47 -5.09
N SER A 218 -1.99 16.53 -4.77
CA SER A 218 -2.90 17.60 -5.22
C SER A 218 -2.90 17.80 -6.75
N ILE A 219 -2.83 16.69 -7.50
CA ILE A 219 -2.66 16.70 -8.96
C ILE A 219 -3.84 17.34 -9.70
N GLY A 220 -5.07 17.11 -9.24
CA GLY A 220 -6.30 17.62 -9.84
C GLY A 220 -6.57 17.12 -11.27
N ASP A 221 -7.70 17.56 -11.83
CA ASP A 221 -8.17 17.10 -13.15
C ASP A 221 -7.21 17.44 -14.30
N GLU A 222 -6.66 18.66 -14.31
CA GLU A 222 -5.74 19.10 -15.37
C GLU A 222 -4.38 18.40 -15.29
N GLY A 223 -3.89 18.16 -14.08
CA GLY A 223 -2.65 17.41 -13.87
C GLY A 223 -2.79 15.97 -14.31
N VAL A 224 -3.89 15.30 -13.92
CA VAL A 224 -4.11 13.90 -14.31
C VAL A 224 -4.36 13.78 -15.81
N ARG A 225 -5.06 14.74 -16.43
CA ARG A 225 -5.20 14.81 -17.90
C ARG A 225 -3.85 14.82 -18.60
N ALA A 226 -2.94 15.70 -18.17
CA ALA A 226 -1.61 15.81 -18.77
C ALA A 226 -0.75 14.56 -18.51
N LEU A 227 -0.82 13.99 -17.31
CA LEU A 227 -0.13 12.74 -16.97
C LEU A 227 -0.62 11.56 -17.83
N MET A 228 -1.94 11.41 -18.00
CA MET A 228 -2.52 10.35 -18.85
C MET A 228 -2.13 10.51 -20.31
N ALA A 229 -2.02 11.75 -20.82
CA ALA A 229 -1.54 12.00 -22.17
C ALA A 229 -0.10 11.51 -22.38
N GLY A 230 0.78 11.78 -21.41
CA GLY A 230 2.15 11.26 -21.40
C GLY A 230 2.20 9.73 -21.35
N LEU A 231 1.47 9.13 -20.40
CA LEU A 231 1.38 7.69 -20.21
C LEU A 231 0.79 6.95 -21.41
N ALA A 232 -0.11 7.58 -22.19
CA ALA A 232 -0.65 6.99 -23.42
C ALA A 232 0.44 6.74 -24.48
N THR A 233 1.57 7.45 -24.42
CA THR A 233 2.72 7.29 -25.34
C THR A 233 3.91 6.57 -24.72
N HIS A 234 3.83 6.27 -23.42
CA HIS A 234 4.82 5.50 -22.68
C HIS A 234 4.94 4.08 -23.26
N LYS A 235 6.18 3.58 -23.37
CA LYS A 235 6.50 2.29 -24.00
C LYS A 235 7.00 1.25 -23.01
N GLY A 236 7.05 1.59 -21.73
CA GLY A 236 7.58 0.74 -20.68
C GLY A 236 6.59 -0.27 -20.11
N LYS A 237 5.37 -0.41 -20.63
CA LYS A 237 4.38 -1.35 -20.08
C LYS A 237 4.15 -1.12 -18.57
N LEU A 238 3.64 0.07 -18.23
CA LEU A 238 3.27 0.38 -16.84
C LEU A 238 2.32 -0.69 -16.29
N THR A 239 2.64 -1.25 -15.13
CA THR A 239 1.90 -2.31 -14.43
C THR A 239 1.13 -1.79 -13.21
N ALA A 240 1.61 -0.71 -12.58
CA ALA A 240 1.00 -0.14 -11.38
C ALA A 240 0.93 1.40 -11.48
N LEU A 241 -0.23 1.96 -11.15
CA LEU A 241 -0.46 3.39 -11.10
C LEU A 241 -1.29 3.79 -9.87
N ASP A 242 -0.68 4.54 -8.96
CA ASP A 242 -1.35 5.09 -7.78
C ASP A 242 -1.65 6.58 -7.97
N LEU A 243 -2.93 6.93 -8.00
CA LEU A 243 -3.43 8.30 -8.09
C LEU A 243 -4.29 8.67 -6.88
N ALA A 244 -4.18 7.93 -5.78
CA ALA A 244 -5.01 8.15 -4.61
C ALA A 244 -4.84 9.57 -4.01
N ASN A 245 -5.88 10.13 -3.40
CA ASN A 245 -5.82 11.41 -2.68
C ASN A 245 -5.23 12.57 -3.51
N ASN A 246 -5.79 12.82 -4.70
CA ASN A 246 -5.27 13.82 -5.64
C ASN A 246 -6.31 14.84 -6.10
N SER A 247 -7.46 14.91 -5.42
CA SER A 247 -8.55 15.82 -5.78
C SER A 247 -9.02 15.65 -7.23
N ILE A 248 -9.05 14.40 -7.70
CA ILE A 248 -9.53 14.04 -9.03
C ILE A 248 -11.05 13.97 -8.98
N SER A 249 -11.73 14.75 -9.82
CA SER A 249 -13.19 14.71 -9.98
C SER A 249 -13.60 13.73 -11.08
N ALA A 250 -14.91 13.64 -11.37
CA ALA A 250 -15.42 12.92 -12.54
C ALA A 250 -14.72 13.31 -13.86
N LYS A 251 -14.28 14.58 -14.00
CA LYS A 251 -13.57 15.05 -15.20
C LYS A 251 -12.18 14.44 -15.32
N GLY A 252 -11.41 14.39 -14.24
CA GLY A 252 -10.12 13.73 -14.24
C GLY A 252 -10.25 12.21 -14.38
N ALA A 253 -11.26 11.61 -13.73
CA ALA A 253 -11.58 10.19 -13.87
C ALA A 253 -11.87 9.78 -15.32
N PHE A 254 -12.51 10.64 -16.11
CA PHE A 254 -12.68 10.42 -17.54
C PHE A 254 -11.34 10.21 -18.28
N HIS A 255 -10.32 11.02 -17.97
CA HIS A 255 -9.00 10.87 -18.59
C HIS A 255 -8.30 9.59 -18.15
N VAL A 256 -8.44 9.21 -16.88
CA VAL A 256 -7.93 7.95 -16.34
C VAL A 256 -8.61 6.77 -17.02
N ALA A 257 -9.94 6.79 -17.15
CA ALA A 257 -10.71 5.77 -17.84
C ALA A 257 -10.27 5.59 -19.31
N GLU A 258 -10.07 6.69 -20.04
CA GLU A 258 -9.59 6.64 -21.44
C GLU A 258 -8.19 6.02 -21.57
N TYR A 259 -7.32 6.22 -20.58
CA TYR A 259 -6.03 5.54 -20.51
C TYR A 259 -6.19 4.04 -20.18
N VAL A 260 -6.94 3.71 -19.13
CA VAL A 260 -7.19 2.32 -18.69
C VAL A 260 -7.78 1.48 -19.81
N LYS A 261 -8.76 2.02 -20.54
CA LYS A 261 -9.41 1.36 -21.67
C LYS A 261 -8.42 0.88 -22.74
N LYS A 262 -7.32 1.61 -22.96
CA LYS A 262 -6.30 1.33 -23.99
C LYS A 262 -5.10 0.57 -23.44
N SER A 263 -4.83 0.67 -22.14
CA SER A 263 -3.71 -0.01 -21.52
C SER A 263 -3.87 -1.52 -21.59
N LYS A 264 -2.78 -2.22 -21.94
CA LYS A 264 -2.72 -3.69 -22.02
C LYS A 264 -1.74 -4.29 -21.02
N SER A 265 -1.07 -3.46 -20.24
CA SER A 265 -0.06 -3.88 -19.26
C SER A 265 -0.44 -3.52 -17.83
N LEU A 266 -1.32 -2.54 -17.63
CA LEU A 266 -1.71 -2.10 -16.31
C LEU A 266 -2.46 -3.25 -15.61
N LEU A 267 -1.98 -3.63 -14.44
CA LEU A 267 -2.52 -4.68 -13.59
C LEU A 267 -3.24 -4.08 -12.38
N TRP A 268 -2.69 -3.00 -11.82
CA TRP A 268 -3.25 -2.31 -10.65
C TRP A 268 -3.42 -0.82 -10.91
N ILE A 269 -4.58 -0.30 -10.52
CA ILE A 269 -4.87 1.13 -10.48
C ILE A 269 -5.60 1.51 -9.20
N SER A 270 -5.16 2.59 -8.56
CA SER A 270 -5.88 3.20 -7.44
C SER A 270 -6.28 4.64 -7.74
N LEU A 271 -7.56 4.93 -7.52
CA LEU A 271 -8.16 6.25 -7.43
C LEU A 271 -8.67 6.51 -6.00
N TYR A 272 -8.18 5.79 -5.00
CA TYR A 272 -8.66 5.89 -3.62
C TYR A 272 -8.67 7.33 -3.10
N MET A 273 -9.67 7.72 -2.30
CA MET A 273 -9.76 9.06 -1.69
C MET A 273 -9.73 10.21 -2.72
N ASN A 274 -10.53 10.13 -3.77
CA ASN A 274 -10.75 11.24 -4.70
C ASN A 274 -12.25 11.65 -4.68
N ASP A 275 -12.73 12.42 -5.64
CA ASP A 275 -14.12 12.90 -5.69
C ASP A 275 -14.74 12.56 -7.05
N ILE A 276 -14.54 11.31 -7.50
CA ILE A 276 -14.95 10.92 -8.86
C ILE A 276 -16.48 10.78 -8.97
N GLY A 277 -17.17 10.49 -7.87
CA GLY A 277 -18.61 10.30 -7.79
C GLY A 277 -19.16 9.21 -8.72
N ASP A 278 -20.49 9.14 -8.83
CA ASP A 278 -21.16 8.19 -9.71
C ASP A 278 -20.79 8.36 -11.19
N GLU A 279 -20.61 9.60 -11.65
CA GLU A 279 -20.23 9.86 -13.06
C GLU A 279 -18.83 9.32 -13.36
N GLY A 280 -17.86 9.53 -12.47
CA GLY A 280 -16.52 8.99 -12.64
C GLY A 280 -16.49 7.47 -12.55
N ALA A 281 -17.27 6.87 -11.65
CA ALA A 281 -17.45 5.43 -11.57
C ALA A 281 -18.03 4.84 -12.87
N GLU A 282 -19.01 5.50 -13.49
CA GLU A 282 -19.57 5.12 -14.80
C GLU A 282 -18.49 5.14 -15.89
N ARG A 283 -17.63 6.18 -15.95
CA ARG A 283 -16.51 6.22 -16.92
C ARG A 283 -15.52 5.09 -16.69
N MET A 284 -15.20 4.79 -15.43
CA MET A 284 -14.32 3.67 -15.09
C MET A 284 -14.95 2.34 -15.48
N ALA A 285 -16.24 2.15 -15.27
CA ALA A 285 -16.98 0.97 -15.68
C ALA A 285 -16.88 0.75 -17.21
N ASP A 286 -17.11 1.80 -18.00
CA ASP A 286 -16.98 1.77 -19.46
C ASP A 286 -15.60 1.33 -19.94
N ALA A 287 -14.54 1.81 -19.26
CA ALA A 287 -13.17 1.41 -19.55
C ALA A 287 -12.90 -0.06 -19.19
N LEU A 288 -13.32 -0.48 -17.99
CA LEU A 288 -13.12 -1.83 -17.47
C LEU A 288 -13.93 -2.88 -18.23
N LYS A 289 -15.05 -2.51 -18.85
CA LYS A 289 -15.81 -3.39 -19.74
C LYS A 289 -14.98 -3.90 -20.93
N GLN A 290 -14.03 -3.10 -21.40
CA GLN A 290 -13.16 -3.42 -22.55
C GLN A 290 -11.75 -3.85 -22.13
N ASN A 291 -11.29 -3.39 -20.97
CA ASN A 291 -9.97 -3.75 -20.45
C ASN A 291 -9.91 -5.23 -20.03
N ARG A 292 -8.80 -5.90 -20.33
CA ARG A 292 -8.53 -7.30 -19.96
C ARG A 292 -7.16 -7.50 -19.30
N SER A 293 -6.53 -6.43 -18.81
CA SER A 293 -5.25 -6.51 -18.09
C SER A 293 -5.37 -6.14 -16.61
N VAL A 294 -6.25 -5.21 -16.24
CA VAL A 294 -6.37 -4.72 -14.86
C VAL A 294 -7.06 -5.78 -14.02
N THR A 295 -6.33 -6.31 -13.04
CA THR A 295 -6.80 -7.34 -12.11
C THR A 295 -7.22 -6.77 -10.77
N ASN A 296 -6.67 -5.61 -10.40
CA ASN A 296 -6.88 -4.97 -9.10
C ASN A 296 -7.31 -3.52 -9.31
N VAL A 297 -8.52 -3.19 -8.87
CA VAL A 297 -9.12 -1.87 -9.03
C VAL A 297 -9.48 -1.33 -7.64
N ASP A 298 -8.96 -0.15 -7.32
CA ASP A 298 -9.27 0.55 -6.08
C ASP A 298 -9.96 1.90 -6.37
N LEU A 299 -11.24 1.98 -6.04
CA LEU A 299 -12.09 3.16 -6.15
C LEU A 299 -12.63 3.59 -4.77
N GLY A 300 -12.00 3.19 -3.67
CA GLY A 300 -12.50 3.52 -2.34
C GLY A 300 -12.51 5.02 -2.05
N GLY A 301 -13.40 5.52 -1.20
CA GLY A 301 -13.39 6.92 -0.73
C GLY A 301 -13.63 7.94 -1.85
N ASN A 302 -14.63 7.73 -2.69
CA ASN A 302 -14.86 8.49 -3.93
C ASN A 302 -16.26 9.10 -4.06
N ASP A 303 -17.03 9.09 -2.97
CA ASP A 303 -18.44 9.48 -2.94
C ASP A 303 -19.31 8.74 -3.99
N ILE A 304 -18.98 7.47 -4.24
CA ILE A 304 -19.73 6.60 -5.15
C ILE A 304 -20.96 6.08 -4.42
N HIS A 305 -22.13 6.27 -5.02
CA HIS A 305 -23.41 5.83 -4.47
C HIS A 305 -23.90 4.57 -5.20
N ALA A 306 -25.11 4.13 -4.87
CA ALA A 306 -25.74 2.95 -5.46
C ALA A 306 -25.75 2.95 -7.00
N LYS A 307 -25.89 4.12 -7.64
CA LYS A 307 -25.90 4.24 -9.10
C LYS A 307 -24.54 3.91 -9.70
N GLY A 308 -23.46 4.55 -9.25
CA GLY A 308 -22.12 4.32 -9.78
C GLY A 308 -21.63 2.89 -9.55
N ILE A 309 -21.91 2.33 -8.36
CA ILE A 309 -21.53 0.94 -8.09
C ILE A 309 -22.34 -0.07 -8.91
N THR A 310 -23.57 0.25 -9.30
CA THR A 310 -24.37 -0.60 -10.18
C THR A 310 -23.68 -0.75 -11.53
N GLU A 311 -23.13 0.32 -12.10
CA GLU A 311 -22.38 0.27 -13.37
C GLU A 311 -21.12 -0.59 -13.24
N ILE A 312 -20.36 -0.42 -12.16
CA ILE A 312 -19.18 -1.26 -11.87
C ILE A 312 -19.59 -2.74 -11.70
N ALA A 313 -20.68 -3.03 -11.01
CA ALA A 313 -21.19 -4.38 -10.85
C ALA A 313 -21.53 -5.01 -12.21
N GLN A 314 -22.16 -4.27 -13.13
CA GLN A 314 -22.49 -4.79 -14.46
C GLN A 314 -21.24 -5.20 -15.26
N VAL A 315 -20.10 -4.55 -15.06
CA VAL A 315 -18.84 -4.93 -15.72
C VAL A 315 -18.41 -6.34 -15.34
N LEU A 316 -18.63 -6.75 -14.10
CA LEU A 316 -18.18 -8.03 -13.55
C LEU A 316 -18.92 -9.24 -14.17
N LYS A 317 -20.03 -9.02 -14.88
CA LYS A 317 -20.73 -10.09 -15.62
C LYS A 317 -19.84 -10.73 -16.67
N ASP A 318 -19.12 -9.91 -17.43
CA ASP A 318 -18.30 -10.33 -18.58
C ASP A 318 -16.79 -10.13 -18.37
N ASN A 319 -16.41 -9.43 -17.29
CA ASN A 319 -15.00 -9.23 -16.94
C ASN A 319 -14.54 -10.29 -15.93
N SER A 320 -13.78 -11.27 -16.43
CA SER A 320 -13.22 -12.36 -15.64
C SER A 320 -11.78 -12.12 -15.18
N VAL A 321 -11.20 -10.94 -15.45
CA VAL A 321 -9.81 -10.64 -15.08
C VAL A 321 -9.71 -9.88 -13.75
N ILE A 322 -10.75 -9.13 -13.37
CA ILE A 322 -10.78 -8.42 -12.09
C ILE A 322 -10.93 -9.44 -10.96
N THR A 323 -9.89 -9.53 -10.13
CA THR A 323 -9.82 -10.43 -8.98
C THR A 323 -9.84 -9.68 -7.65
N ALA A 324 -9.52 -8.39 -7.63
CA ALA A 324 -9.60 -7.55 -6.43
C ALA A 324 -10.33 -6.24 -6.73
N LEU A 325 -11.33 -5.93 -5.90
CA LEU A 325 -12.20 -4.77 -6.09
C LEU A 325 -12.42 -4.04 -4.76
N GLU A 326 -11.80 -2.86 -4.63
CA GLU A 326 -11.87 -2.03 -3.43
C GLU A 326 -12.83 -0.87 -3.65
N ILE A 327 -13.94 -0.90 -2.91
CA ILE A 327 -15.02 0.10 -2.99
C ILE A 327 -15.29 0.72 -1.61
N GLY A 328 -14.53 0.32 -0.59
CA GLY A 328 -14.71 0.83 0.76
C GLY A 328 -14.70 2.35 0.87
N TYR A 329 -15.32 2.91 1.90
CA TYR A 329 -15.51 4.36 2.10
C TYR A 329 -16.37 5.04 1.02
N ASN A 330 -17.25 4.31 0.35
CA ASN A 330 -18.25 4.85 -0.57
C ASN A 330 -19.66 4.60 -0.04
N PRO A 331 -20.56 5.61 0.04
CA PRO A 331 -21.92 5.47 0.57
C PRO A 331 -22.87 4.73 -0.39
N ILE A 332 -22.54 3.49 -0.74
CA ILE A 332 -23.31 2.69 -1.71
C ILE A 332 -24.67 2.23 -1.16
N GLY A 333 -24.79 2.15 0.17
CA GLY A 333 -26.03 1.75 0.83
C GLY A 333 -26.46 0.30 0.58
N PRO A 334 -27.63 -0.10 1.10
CA PRO A 334 -28.19 -1.44 0.87
C PRO A 334 -28.49 -1.72 -0.61
N ASP A 335 -28.87 -0.70 -1.39
CA ASP A 335 -29.17 -0.84 -2.82
C ASP A 335 -27.91 -1.10 -3.65
N GLY A 336 -26.79 -0.46 -3.33
CA GLY A 336 -25.50 -0.75 -3.96
C GLY A 336 -24.98 -2.14 -3.58
N ALA A 337 -25.15 -2.56 -2.32
CA ALA A 337 -24.84 -3.92 -1.89
C ALA A 337 -25.68 -4.96 -2.64
N LYS A 338 -26.97 -4.68 -2.85
CA LYS A 338 -27.86 -5.52 -3.67
C LYS A 338 -27.35 -5.64 -5.10
N ALA A 339 -27.00 -4.53 -5.75
CA ALA A 339 -26.52 -4.54 -7.13
C ALA A 339 -25.26 -5.38 -7.31
N LEU A 340 -24.29 -5.26 -6.39
CA LEU A 340 -23.10 -6.12 -6.37
C LEU A 340 -23.45 -7.58 -6.11
N ALA A 341 -24.28 -7.84 -5.10
CA ALA A 341 -24.67 -9.18 -4.70
C ALA A 341 -25.37 -9.95 -5.83
N GLU A 342 -26.31 -9.33 -6.54
CA GLU A 342 -27.05 -9.96 -7.64
C GLU A 342 -26.13 -10.40 -8.79
N VAL A 343 -25.05 -9.65 -9.07
CA VAL A 343 -24.08 -10.04 -10.09
C VAL A 343 -23.12 -11.09 -9.56
N LEU A 344 -22.48 -10.83 -8.42
CA LEU A 344 -21.44 -11.69 -7.85
C LEU A 344 -21.98 -13.04 -7.37
N LYS A 345 -23.29 -13.18 -7.20
CA LYS A 345 -23.94 -14.45 -6.89
C LYS A 345 -23.66 -15.53 -7.94
N PHE A 346 -23.54 -15.16 -9.23
CA PHE A 346 -23.37 -16.10 -10.33
C PHE A 346 -22.25 -15.74 -11.32
N HIS A 347 -21.65 -14.56 -11.20
CA HIS A 347 -20.67 -14.04 -12.14
C HIS A 347 -19.45 -13.43 -11.45
N GLY A 348 -18.49 -12.99 -12.26
CA GLY A 348 -17.25 -12.39 -11.80
C GLY A 348 -16.18 -13.41 -11.44
N SER A 349 -14.98 -12.89 -11.17
CA SER A 349 -13.84 -13.67 -10.69
C SER A 349 -13.18 -13.01 -9.49
N VAL A 350 -13.94 -12.14 -8.81
CA VAL A 350 -13.49 -11.39 -7.64
C VAL A 350 -13.22 -12.36 -6.50
N LYS A 351 -12.00 -12.28 -5.98
CA LYS A 351 -11.48 -13.02 -4.83
C LYS A 351 -11.42 -12.14 -3.59
N ASP A 352 -10.99 -10.89 -3.78
CA ASP A 352 -10.87 -9.89 -2.73
C ASP A 352 -11.92 -8.79 -2.99
N LEU A 353 -12.91 -8.70 -2.12
CA LEU A 353 -13.97 -7.70 -2.19
C LEU A 353 -13.97 -6.85 -0.91
N MET A 354 -13.46 -5.62 -0.99
CA MET A 354 -13.45 -4.73 0.17
C MET A 354 -14.57 -3.70 0.11
N LEU A 355 -15.52 -3.83 1.04
CA LEU A 355 -16.73 -3.03 1.17
C LEU A 355 -16.81 -2.37 2.56
N GLY A 356 -15.68 -2.09 3.19
CA GLY A 356 -15.66 -1.43 4.50
C GLY A 356 -16.19 0.01 4.42
N TRP A 357 -16.92 0.50 5.43
CA TRP A 357 -17.44 1.89 5.45
C TRP A 357 -18.37 2.22 4.26
N CYS A 358 -19.29 1.31 3.92
CA CYS A 358 -20.16 1.43 2.75
C CYS A 358 -21.64 1.73 3.04
N GLN A 359 -21.98 1.95 4.32
CA GLN A 359 -23.37 2.20 4.78
C GLN A 359 -24.36 1.09 4.38
N ILE A 360 -23.89 -0.15 4.29
CA ILE A 360 -24.68 -1.30 3.79
C ILE A 360 -25.89 -1.61 4.68
N GLY A 361 -25.73 -1.52 6.01
CA GLY A 361 -26.78 -1.82 6.99
C GLY A 361 -27.26 -3.28 6.98
N PRO A 362 -28.22 -3.62 7.86
CA PRO A 362 -28.73 -4.98 7.96
C PRO A 362 -29.39 -5.50 6.68
N SER A 363 -30.16 -4.65 6.00
CA SER A 363 -30.83 -5.01 4.74
C SER A 363 -29.83 -5.31 3.61
N GLY A 364 -28.72 -4.56 3.54
CA GLY A 364 -27.67 -4.85 2.58
C GLY A 364 -26.92 -6.15 2.87
N ALA A 365 -26.70 -6.46 4.16
CA ALA A 365 -26.12 -7.73 4.58
C ALA A 365 -27.00 -8.94 4.22
N GLU A 366 -28.31 -8.80 4.14
CA GLU A 366 -29.19 -9.87 3.64
C GLU A 366 -28.85 -10.27 2.20
N TYR A 367 -28.65 -9.30 1.31
CA TYR A 367 -28.26 -9.57 -0.08
C TYR A 367 -26.87 -10.19 -0.18
N ILE A 368 -25.91 -9.70 0.62
CA ILE A 368 -24.56 -10.27 0.67
C ILE A 368 -24.57 -11.69 1.19
N ALA A 369 -25.35 -11.97 2.24
CA ALA A 369 -25.52 -13.31 2.77
C ALA A 369 -26.13 -14.25 1.72
N ASP A 370 -27.13 -13.81 0.96
CA ASP A 370 -27.70 -14.61 -0.13
C ASP A 370 -26.69 -14.86 -1.26
N MET A 371 -25.87 -13.87 -1.63
CA MET A 371 -24.79 -14.02 -2.60
C MET A 371 -23.75 -15.06 -2.15
N LEU A 372 -23.33 -15.02 -0.89
CA LEU A 372 -22.32 -15.94 -0.34
C LEU A 372 -22.74 -17.42 -0.34
N LYS A 373 -24.04 -17.74 -0.47
CA LYS A 373 -24.48 -19.14 -0.57
C LYS A 373 -24.13 -19.78 -1.92
N TYR A 374 -23.92 -18.97 -2.96
CA TYR A 374 -23.72 -19.45 -4.34
C TYR A 374 -22.39 -19.01 -4.91
N ASN A 375 -21.85 -17.87 -4.47
CA ASN A 375 -20.55 -17.42 -4.91
C ASN A 375 -19.45 -18.37 -4.42
N SER A 376 -18.59 -18.78 -5.35
CA SER A 376 -17.47 -19.69 -5.14
C SER A 376 -16.12 -19.06 -5.51
N THR A 377 -16.05 -17.73 -5.57
CA THR A 377 -14.83 -17.01 -5.98
C THR A 377 -14.26 -16.15 -4.87
N ILE A 378 -15.11 -15.50 -4.07
CA ILE A 378 -14.70 -14.55 -3.03
C ILE A 378 -14.07 -15.30 -1.87
N SER A 379 -12.76 -15.15 -1.73
CA SER A 379 -11.97 -15.71 -0.64
C SER A 379 -11.78 -14.76 0.53
N SER A 380 -11.80 -13.46 0.27
CA SER A 380 -11.64 -12.41 1.27
C SER A 380 -12.73 -11.36 1.11
N LEU A 381 -13.51 -11.14 2.17
CA LEU A 381 -14.60 -10.18 2.19
C LEU A 381 -14.45 -9.25 3.40
N ASP A 382 -14.31 -7.94 3.14
CA ASP A 382 -14.34 -6.92 4.19
C ASP A 382 -15.68 -6.18 4.21
N LEU A 383 -16.40 -6.32 5.31
CA LEU A 383 -17.65 -5.63 5.61
C LEU A 383 -17.52 -4.74 6.85
N ARG A 384 -16.31 -4.35 7.26
CA ARG A 384 -16.12 -3.53 8.46
C ARG A 384 -16.90 -2.22 8.39
N ALA A 385 -17.36 -1.71 9.52
CA ALA A 385 -17.97 -0.38 9.61
C ALA A 385 -19.16 -0.15 8.66
N ASN A 386 -20.07 -1.12 8.58
CA ASN A 386 -21.28 -1.05 7.76
C ASN A 386 -22.58 -0.97 8.56
N GLY A 387 -22.50 -0.92 9.89
CA GLY A 387 -23.69 -0.87 10.76
C GLY A 387 -24.58 -2.09 10.58
N LEU A 388 -23.99 -3.28 10.41
CA LEU A 388 -24.74 -4.51 10.16
C LEU A 388 -25.61 -4.94 11.35
N ARG A 389 -25.18 -4.62 12.58
CA ARG A 389 -25.85 -5.00 13.84
C ARG A 389 -26.07 -6.50 13.96
N ASP A 390 -26.84 -6.92 14.96
CA ASP A 390 -27.16 -8.32 15.17
C ASP A 390 -27.98 -8.89 14.01
N GLU A 391 -28.91 -8.12 13.44
CA GLU A 391 -29.76 -8.56 12.34
C GLU A 391 -28.95 -8.94 11.08
N GLY A 392 -27.98 -8.09 10.70
CA GLY A 392 -27.08 -8.38 9.58
C GLY A 392 -26.13 -9.53 9.88
N ALA A 393 -25.61 -9.63 11.10
CA ALA A 393 -24.79 -10.76 11.54
C ALA A 393 -25.58 -12.09 11.50
N ILE A 394 -26.85 -12.09 11.88
CA ILE A 394 -27.75 -13.24 11.78
C ILE A 394 -27.96 -13.65 10.30
N CYS A 395 -28.13 -12.69 9.40
CA CYS A 395 -28.23 -12.96 7.97
C CYS A 395 -26.96 -13.65 7.44
N LEU A 396 -25.78 -13.11 7.75
CA LEU A 396 -24.49 -13.71 7.36
C LEU A 396 -24.29 -15.09 8.01
N ALA A 397 -24.68 -15.28 9.27
CA ALA A 397 -24.62 -16.59 9.92
C ALA A 397 -25.46 -17.64 9.16
N ARG A 398 -26.60 -17.27 8.57
CA ARG A 398 -27.39 -18.21 7.76
C ARG A 398 -26.67 -18.64 6.48
N SER A 399 -25.80 -17.81 5.90
CA SER A 399 -25.00 -18.22 4.74
C SER A 399 -23.80 -19.08 5.14
N LEU A 400 -23.17 -18.77 6.28
CA LEU A 400 -22.05 -19.56 6.82
C LEU A 400 -22.43 -21.00 7.24
N LYS A 401 -23.72 -21.26 7.48
CA LYS A 401 -24.24 -22.63 7.68
C LYS A 401 -24.16 -23.49 6.41
N VAL A 402 -24.12 -22.87 5.23
CA VAL A 402 -23.97 -23.57 3.95
C VAL A 402 -22.48 -23.68 3.64
N VAL A 403 -22.09 -24.82 3.07
CA VAL A 403 -20.70 -25.02 2.62
C VAL A 403 -20.40 -24.00 1.52
N ASN A 404 -19.50 -23.06 1.82
CA ASN A 404 -18.86 -22.19 0.85
C ASN A 404 -17.40 -22.62 0.74
N GLU A 405 -16.99 -23.03 -0.45
CA GLU A 405 -15.66 -23.59 -0.69
C GLU A 405 -14.56 -22.52 -0.85
N ALA A 406 -14.93 -21.25 -1.00
CA ALA A 406 -14.03 -20.16 -1.35
C ALA A 406 -13.70 -19.24 -0.17
N LEU A 407 -14.68 -18.88 0.66
CA LEU A 407 -14.52 -17.86 1.70
C LEU A 407 -13.58 -18.33 2.82
N THR A 408 -12.44 -17.66 2.96
CA THR A 408 -11.40 -17.95 3.94
C THR A 408 -11.20 -16.82 4.96
N SER A 409 -11.50 -15.58 4.57
CA SER A 409 -11.37 -14.41 5.42
C SER A 409 -12.64 -13.56 5.39
N LEU A 410 -13.20 -13.27 6.57
CA LEU A 410 -14.35 -12.41 6.74
C LEU A 410 -14.06 -11.35 7.81
N ASN A 411 -14.14 -10.08 7.43
CA ASN A 411 -13.99 -8.97 8.36
C ASN A 411 -15.34 -8.30 8.64
N LEU A 412 -15.78 -8.40 9.90
CA LEU A 412 -17.01 -7.83 10.44
C LEU A 412 -16.73 -6.77 11.52
N GLY A 413 -15.51 -6.23 11.61
CA GLY A 413 -15.18 -5.23 12.62
C GLY A 413 -16.05 -3.97 12.55
N PHE A 414 -16.19 -3.23 13.65
CA PHE A 414 -16.95 -1.96 13.69
C PHE A 414 -18.41 -2.03 13.21
N ASN A 415 -19.13 -3.14 13.41
CA ASN A 415 -20.49 -3.32 12.89
C ASN A 415 -21.60 -3.22 13.92
N GLU A 416 -21.27 -2.79 15.14
CA GLU A 416 -22.21 -2.72 16.27
C GLU A 416 -22.84 -4.08 16.63
N ILE A 417 -22.17 -5.19 16.30
CA ILE A 417 -22.63 -6.55 16.60
C ILE A 417 -22.53 -6.78 18.11
N ARG A 418 -23.52 -7.45 18.69
CA ARG A 418 -23.59 -7.81 20.11
C ARG A 418 -23.62 -9.33 20.25
N ASP A 419 -23.86 -9.79 21.47
CA ASP A 419 -23.82 -11.21 21.79
C ASP A 419 -24.81 -12.04 20.95
N GLU A 420 -25.99 -11.51 20.61
CA GLU A 420 -26.99 -12.24 19.79
C GLU A 420 -26.48 -12.57 18.38
N GLY A 421 -25.89 -11.59 17.69
CA GLY A 421 -25.25 -11.79 16.40
C GLY A 421 -24.06 -12.75 16.50
N ALA A 422 -23.22 -12.61 17.53
CA ALA A 422 -22.11 -13.51 17.79
C ALA A 422 -22.55 -14.96 18.05
N PHE A 423 -23.60 -15.18 18.86
CA PHE A 423 -24.15 -16.51 19.08
C PHE A 423 -24.64 -17.16 17.78
N SER A 424 -25.26 -16.38 16.91
CA SER A 424 -25.73 -16.87 15.61
C SER A 424 -24.57 -17.29 14.70
N ILE A 425 -23.50 -16.49 14.65
CA ILE A 425 -22.27 -16.84 13.91
C ILE A 425 -21.62 -18.10 14.52
N ALA A 426 -21.50 -18.18 15.85
CA ALA A 426 -20.95 -19.34 16.54
C ALA A 426 -21.72 -20.63 16.21
N GLN A 427 -23.06 -20.58 16.24
CA GLN A 427 -23.90 -21.71 15.85
C GLN A 427 -23.72 -22.08 14.37
N ALA A 428 -23.54 -21.10 13.49
CA ALA A 428 -23.30 -21.36 12.08
C ALA A 428 -21.97 -22.07 11.83
N LEU A 429 -20.90 -21.63 12.50
CA LEU A 429 -19.59 -22.26 12.43
C LEU A 429 -19.62 -23.70 12.95
N LYS A 430 -20.30 -23.95 14.08
CA LYS A 430 -20.45 -25.31 14.63
C LYS A 430 -21.29 -26.24 13.75
N ALA A 431 -22.25 -25.70 13.01
CA ALA A 431 -23.14 -26.49 12.16
C ALA A 431 -22.54 -26.81 10.78
N ASN A 432 -21.46 -26.14 10.40
CA ASN A 432 -20.81 -26.35 9.11
C ASN A 432 -19.60 -27.29 9.30
N GLU A 433 -19.75 -28.53 8.83
CA GLU A 433 -18.71 -29.56 8.98
C GLU A 433 -17.49 -29.27 8.08
N ASP A 434 -17.61 -28.41 7.06
CA ASP A 434 -16.56 -28.17 6.06
C ASP A 434 -16.10 -26.70 6.02
N VAL A 435 -16.22 -25.97 7.13
CA VAL A 435 -15.82 -24.55 7.23
C VAL A 435 -14.43 -24.33 6.61
N ARG A 436 -14.37 -23.42 5.64
CA ARG A 436 -13.13 -22.94 5.00
C ARG A 436 -12.59 -21.66 5.62
N LEU A 437 -13.43 -20.96 6.38
CA LEU A 437 -13.06 -19.73 7.07
C LEU A 437 -11.90 -20.02 8.03
N SER A 438 -10.78 -19.32 7.82
CA SER A 438 -9.58 -19.38 8.67
C SER A 438 -9.31 -18.06 9.39
N SER A 439 -10.01 -16.99 9.01
CA SER A 439 -9.88 -15.66 9.61
C SER A 439 -11.26 -15.01 9.78
N LEU A 440 -11.62 -14.68 11.01
CA LEU A 440 -12.82 -13.93 11.36
C LEU A 440 -12.44 -12.74 12.23
N ASN A 441 -12.61 -11.53 11.70
CA ASN A 441 -12.34 -10.30 12.45
C ASN A 441 -13.65 -9.70 12.96
N LEU A 442 -13.78 -9.60 14.28
CA LEU A 442 -14.89 -9.00 15.02
C LEU A 442 -14.46 -7.76 15.83
N MET A 443 -13.28 -7.20 15.56
CA MET A 443 -12.73 -6.06 16.30
C MET A 443 -13.68 -4.88 16.38
N ASN A 444 -13.72 -4.22 17.53
CA ASN A 444 -14.50 -3.01 17.76
C ASN A 444 -16.02 -3.19 17.52
N ASN A 445 -16.54 -4.37 17.88
CA ASN A 445 -17.97 -4.60 18.08
C ASN A 445 -18.34 -4.48 19.57
N PHE A 446 -19.61 -4.67 19.92
CA PHE A 446 -20.11 -4.58 21.29
C PHE A 446 -20.30 -5.96 21.93
N LEU A 447 -19.36 -6.87 21.70
CA LEU A 447 -19.39 -8.22 22.26
C LEU A 447 -18.99 -8.20 23.74
N THR A 448 -19.81 -8.82 24.59
CA THR A 448 -19.41 -9.10 25.98
C THR A 448 -18.58 -10.37 26.03
N LYS A 449 -18.15 -10.77 27.23
CA LYS A 449 -17.49 -12.06 27.45
C LYS A 449 -18.34 -13.25 26.99
N LEU A 450 -19.67 -13.13 27.00
CA LEU A 450 -20.56 -14.20 26.56
C LEU A 450 -20.46 -14.42 25.05
N GLY A 451 -20.55 -13.35 24.25
CA GLY A 451 -20.39 -13.44 22.79
C GLY A 451 -18.98 -13.88 22.39
N GLN A 452 -17.95 -13.36 23.05
CA GLN A 452 -16.55 -13.78 22.81
C GLN A 452 -16.37 -15.27 23.10
N SER A 453 -16.82 -15.74 24.28
CA SER A 453 -16.74 -17.16 24.66
C SER A 453 -17.46 -18.05 23.65
N ALA A 454 -18.65 -17.66 23.18
CA ALA A 454 -19.39 -18.46 22.21
C ALA A 454 -18.65 -18.64 20.88
N ILE A 455 -17.97 -17.60 20.41
CA ILE A 455 -17.15 -17.66 19.19
C ILE A 455 -15.87 -18.45 19.42
N THR A 456 -15.20 -18.28 20.56
CA THR A 456 -14.03 -19.10 20.93
C THR A 456 -14.40 -20.58 20.99
N ASP A 457 -15.49 -20.94 21.68
CA ASP A 457 -15.99 -22.32 21.74
C ASP A 457 -16.34 -22.87 20.35
N ALA A 458 -16.77 -22.02 19.42
CA ALA A 458 -17.02 -22.42 18.03
C ALA A 458 -15.72 -22.63 17.25
N SER A 459 -14.71 -21.79 17.47
CA SER A 459 -13.38 -21.95 16.87
C SER A 459 -12.72 -23.26 17.32
N ASP A 460 -12.75 -23.54 18.64
CA ASP A 460 -12.21 -24.78 19.20
C ASP A 460 -12.93 -26.01 18.63
N HIS A 461 -14.26 -25.95 18.50
CA HIS A 461 -15.03 -27.03 17.86
C HIS A 461 -14.65 -27.25 16.39
N VAL A 462 -14.45 -26.18 15.61
CA VAL A 462 -13.99 -26.30 14.22
C VAL A 462 -12.61 -26.95 14.14
N TYR A 463 -11.71 -26.61 15.07
CA TYR A 463 -10.39 -27.24 15.16
C TYR A 463 -10.48 -28.73 15.53
N GLU A 464 -11.31 -29.08 16.52
CA GLU A 464 -11.50 -30.47 16.95
C GLU A 464 -12.09 -31.37 15.86
N MET A 465 -13.02 -30.84 15.05
CA MET A 465 -13.68 -31.62 14.01
C MET A 465 -12.84 -31.74 12.73
N ASN A 466 -12.08 -30.69 12.38
CA ASN A 466 -11.49 -30.56 11.03
C ASN A 466 -9.98 -30.32 11.01
N GLU A 467 -9.32 -30.20 12.17
CA GLU A 467 -7.91 -29.79 12.31
C GLU A 467 -7.58 -28.44 11.64
N LYS A 468 -8.60 -27.60 11.42
CA LYS A 468 -8.46 -26.27 10.80
C LYS A 468 -8.44 -25.19 11.87
N GLU A 469 -7.41 -24.35 11.84
CA GLU A 469 -7.32 -23.20 12.74
C GLU A 469 -8.17 -22.03 12.22
N LEU A 470 -9.11 -21.56 13.04
CA LEU A 470 -9.87 -20.35 12.79
C LEU A 470 -9.33 -19.22 13.69
N ASN A 471 -8.56 -18.30 13.10
CA ASN A 471 -8.07 -17.13 13.79
C ASN A 471 -9.20 -16.11 13.97
N VAL A 472 -9.57 -15.86 15.24
CA VAL A 472 -10.59 -14.89 15.61
C VAL A 472 -9.94 -13.70 16.31
N VAL A 473 -10.28 -12.49 15.86
CA VAL A 473 -9.83 -11.24 16.48
C VAL A 473 -11.03 -10.49 17.04
N PHE A 474 -10.98 -10.09 18.32
CA PHE A 474 -12.05 -9.39 19.04
C PHE A 474 -11.73 -7.93 19.34
#